data_AF-A0A497L596-F1
#
_entry.id   AF-A0A497L596-F1
#
_cell.length_a   1.000
_cell.length_b   1.000
_cell.length_c   1.000
_cell.angle_alpha   90.00
_cell.angle_beta   90.00
_cell.angle_gamma   90.00
#
_symmetry.space_group_name_H-M   'P 1'
#
loop_
_entity.id
_entity.type
_entity.pdbx_description
1 polymer ?
#
loop_
_entity_poly.entity_id
_entity_poly.type
_entity_poly.pdbx_seq_one_letter_code
_entity_poly.pdbx_strand_id
1 'polypeptide(L)'
;MSDGKVVLDADQYLKLLDSLQKTLDELRSIGAKGFTSRGVPADIEISAINWMRKEKQPAAPGDKWAWAFAYDRDGNPVNAKLIDALKRYEKVRVGDYEISLGGRDGRLLNRRLAK
;
A
#
# COMPACT_ATOMS: atom_id res chain seq x y z
N MET A 1 14.86 -14.78 -47.65
CA MET A 1 14.79 -14.32 -46.25
C MET A 1 14.11 -12.97 -46.28
N SER A 2 12.81 -12.91 -45.99
CA SER A 2 12.05 -11.68 -46.04
C SER A 2 11.98 -11.11 -44.62
N ASP A 3 12.62 -9.97 -44.41
CA ASP A 3 12.50 -9.17 -43.18
C ASP A 3 11.03 -8.88 -42.91
N GLY A 4 10.51 -9.38 -41.79
CA GLY A 4 9.16 -9.13 -41.32
C GLY A 4 8.99 -7.69 -40.85
N LYS A 5 8.92 -6.74 -41.78
CA LYS A 5 8.49 -5.37 -41.48
C LYS A 5 6.97 -5.38 -41.30
N VAL A 6 6.52 -5.25 -40.05
CA VAL A 6 5.12 -4.95 -39.76
C VAL A 6 4.85 -3.54 -40.28
N VAL A 7 4.17 -3.43 -41.42
CA VAL A 7 3.70 -2.14 -41.96
C VAL A 7 2.35 -1.86 -41.30
N LEU A 8 2.38 -1.11 -40.19
CA LEU A 8 1.16 -0.55 -39.62
C LEU A 8 0.71 0.60 -40.52
N ASP A 9 -0.51 0.52 -41.05
CA ASP A 9 -1.11 1.69 -41.70
C ASP A 9 -1.41 2.79 -40.67
N ALA A 10 -1.62 4.03 -41.15
CA ALA A 10 -1.81 5.18 -40.29
C ALA A 10 -3.01 5.00 -39.33
N ASP A 11 -4.07 4.32 -39.77
CA ASP A 11 -5.26 4.08 -38.96
C ASP A 11 -5.01 3.05 -37.86
N GLN A 12 -4.22 2.01 -38.15
CA GLN A 12 -3.78 1.02 -37.16
C GLN A 12 -2.85 1.64 -36.12
N TYR A 13 -1.96 2.55 -36.54
CA TYR A 13 -1.08 3.27 -35.62
C TYR A 13 -1.87 4.20 -34.69
N LEU A 14 -2.86 4.93 -35.22
CA LEU A 14 -3.74 5.79 -34.42
C LEU A 14 -4.56 4.98 -33.42
N LYS A 15 -5.14 3.84 -33.82
CA LYS A 15 -5.86 2.94 -32.90
C LYS A 15 -4.96 2.40 -31.78
N LEU A 16 -3.70 2.10 -32.09
CA LEU A 16 -2.74 1.66 -31.08
C LEU A 16 -2.44 2.78 -30.07
N LEU A 17 -2.23 4.00 -30.55
CA LEU A 17 -2.00 5.17 -29.70
C LEU A 17 -3.19 5.45 -28.78
N ASP A 18 -4.42 5.39 -29.30
CA ASP A 18 -5.64 5.56 -28.49
C ASP A 18 -5.77 4.47 -27.42
N SER A 19 -5.44 3.22 -27.76
CA SER A 19 -5.43 2.11 -26.80
C SER A 19 -4.38 2.30 -25.70
N LEU A 20 -3.19 2.78 -26.06
CA LEU A 20 -2.12 3.06 -25.10
C LEU A 20 -2.49 4.23 -24.18
N GLN A 21 -3.08 5.29 -24.74
CA GLN A 21 -3.55 6.45 -23.98
C GLN A 21 -4.64 6.04 -22.99
N LYS A 22 -5.63 5.24 -23.43
CA LYS A 22 -6.67 4.69 -22.55
C LYS A 22 -6.08 3.84 -21.43
N THR A 23 -5.11 2.98 -21.74
CA THR A 23 -4.43 2.17 -20.72
C THR A 23 -3.66 3.04 -19.72
N LEU A 24 -2.97 4.09 -20.20
CA LEU A 24 -2.27 5.04 -19.33
C LEU A 24 -3.25 5.81 -18.44
N ASP A 25 -4.41 6.20 -18.96
CA ASP A 25 -5.43 6.91 -18.20
C ASP A 25 -6.12 5.98 -17.18
N GLU A 26 -6.28 4.69 -17.49
CA GLU A 26 -6.71 3.68 -16.53
C GLU A 26 -5.67 3.47 -15.43
N LEU A 27 -4.38 3.35 -15.77
CA LEU A 27 -3.28 3.25 -14.80
C LEU A 27 -3.15 4.51 -13.94
N ARG A 28 -3.33 5.69 -14.53
CA ARG A 28 -3.37 6.96 -13.81
C ARG A 28 -4.61 7.07 -12.94
N SER A 29 -5.77 6.57 -13.37
CA SER A 29 -6.98 6.51 -12.54
C SER A 29 -6.78 5.58 -11.34
N ILE A 30 -6.11 4.44 -11.55
CA ILE A 30 -5.72 3.52 -10.48
C ILE A 30 -4.73 4.20 -9.52
N GLY A 31 -3.71 4.88 -10.04
CA GLY A 31 -2.72 5.61 -9.23
C GLY A 31 -3.30 6.82 -8.50
N ALA A 32 -4.20 7.59 -9.14
CA ALA A 32 -4.82 8.80 -8.60
C ALA A 32 -5.94 8.49 -7.59
N LYS A 33 -6.59 7.32 -7.68
CA LYS A 33 -7.43 6.79 -6.60
C LYS A 33 -6.60 6.33 -5.40
N GLY A 34 -5.27 6.44 -5.47
CA GLY A 34 -4.36 5.71 -4.62
C GLY A 34 -4.53 4.21 -4.83
N PHE A 35 -3.55 3.42 -4.44
CA PHE A 35 -3.82 2.04 -4.07
C PHE A 35 -4.72 2.05 -2.81
N THR A 36 -5.97 2.49 -2.96
CA THR A 36 -6.98 2.46 -1.90
C THR A 36 -7.46 1.03 -1.82
N SER A 37 -6.72 0.25 -1.03
CA SER A 37 -7.20 -0.87 -0.24
C SER A 37 -8.34 -1.64 -0.91
N ARG A 38 -8.06 -2.43 -1.95
CA ARG A 38 -8.84 -3.67 -2.05
C ARG A 38 -8.48 -4.45 -0.79
N GLY A 39 -9.50 -4.69 0.03
CA GLY A 39 -9.42 -5.14 1.41
C GLY A 39 -8.21 -6.02 1.66
N VAL A 40 -7.40 -5.57 2.61
CA VAL A 40 -6.34 -6.38 3.19
C VAL A 40 -6.98 -7.68 3.71
N PRO A 41 -6.29 -8.82 3.62
CA PRO A 41 -6.81 -10.11 4.07
C PRO A 41 -7.47 -9.98 5.44
N ALA A 42 -8.69 -10.52 5.56
CA ALA A 42 -9.51 -10.42 6.79
C ALA A 42 -8.85 -11.05 8.04
N ASP A 43 -7.66 -11.62 7.89
CA ASP A 43 -6.88 -12.32 8.91
C ASP A 43 -5.63 -11.55 9.39
N ILE A 44 -5.41 -10.30 8.97
CA ILE A 44 -4.32 -9.50 9.55
C ILE A 44 -4.72 -8.96 10.92
N GLU A 45 -4.27 -9.66 11.96
CA GLU A 45 -4.44 -9.25 13.35
C GLU A 45 -3.34 -8.26 13.78
N ILE A 46 -3.76 -7.08 14.25
CA ILE A 46 -2.86 -5.99 14.67
C ILE A 46 -2.87 -5.73 16.18
N SER A 47 -3.71 -6.48 16.93
CA SER A 47 -3.89 -6.38 18.38
C SER A 47 -2.64 -6.77 19.16
N ALA A 48 -1.86 -7.73 18.64
CA ALA A 48 -0.63 -8.22 19.24
C ALA A 48 0.58 -7.28 19.06
N ILE A 49 0.45 -6.23 18.23
CA ILE A 49 1.52 -5.27 17.99
C ILE A 49 1.57 -4.28 19.17
N ASN A 50 2.77 -4.06 19.72
CA ASN A 50 2.96 -3.11 20.82
C ASN A 50 2.91 -1.66 20.32
N TRP A 51 1.69 -1.12 20.22
CA TRP A 51 1.43 0.24 19.79
C TRP A 51 1.78 1.26 20.87
N MET A 52 2.46 2.32 20.46
CA MET A 52 3.01 3.36 21.32
C MET A 52 2.52 4.74 20.87
N ARG A 53 2.31 5.63 21.84
CA ARG A 53 2.14 7.07 21.61
C ARG A 53 3.49 7.75 21.37
N LYS A 54 3.45 9.01 20.95
CA LYS A 54 4.65 9.82 20.69
C LYS A 54 5.58 9.89 21.91
N GLU A 55 5.00 9.87 23.11
CA GLU A 55 5.68 9.93 24.40
C GLU A 55 6.26 8.57 24.85
N LYS A 56 6.26 7.56 23.97
CA LYS A 56 6.71 6.18 24.26
C LYS A 56 5.90 5.51 25.38
N GLN A 57 4.62 5.81 25.48
CA GLN A 57 3.67 5.12 26.35
C GLN A 57 2.80 4.18 25.52
N PRO A 58 2.29 3.07 26.08
CA PRO A 58 1.33 2.22 25.39
C PRO A 58 0.13 3.03 24.88
N ALA A 59 -0.27 2.78 23.63
CA ALA A 59 -1.44 3.39 23.05
C ALA A 59 -2.72 2.70 23.52
N ALA A 60 -3.75 3.48 23.84
CA ALA A 60 -5.09 3.00 24.10
C ALA A 60 -5.86 2.84 22.78
N PRO A 61 -6.89 1.97 22.72
CA PRO A 61 -7.74 1.83 21.52
C PRO A 61 -8.39 3.14 21.06
N GLY A 62 -8.57 4.08 21.99
CA GLY A 62 -9.13 5.41 21.74
C GLY A 62 -8.20 6.37 21.00
N ASP A 63 -6.89 6.15 21.04
CA ASP A 63 -5.90 7.11 20.56
C ASP A 63 -6.00 7.30 19.04
N LYS A 64 -5.95 8.57 18.60
CA LYS A 64 -6.04 8.92 17.18
C LYS A 64 -4.84 8.44 16.37
N TRP A 65 -3.67 8.40 17.02
CA TRP A 65 -2.39 8.07 16.40
C TRP A 65 -1.56 7.20 17.31
N ALA A 66 -0.96 6.16 16.73
CA ALA A 66 0.02 5.32 17.40
C ALA A 66 1.12 4.91 16.42
N TRP A 67 2.24 4.45 16.96
CA TRP A 67 3.34 3.90 16.18
C TRP A 67 3.88 2.62 16.84
N ALA A 68 4.50 1.75 16.07
CA ALA A 68 5.20 0.59 16.58
C ALA A 68 6.46 0.33 15.74
N PHE A 69 7.39 -0.46 16.26
CA PHE A 69 8.48 -0.98 15.42
C PHE A 69 7.93 -2.10 14.54
N ALA A 70 8.29 -2.09 13.24
CA ALA A 70 7.90 -3.19 12.35
C ALA A 70 8.75 -4.44 12.57
N TYR A 71 9.93 -4.31 13.18
CA TYR A 71 10.83 -5.42 13.45
C TYR A 71 11.19 -5.46 14.93
N ASP A 72 11.40 -6.66 15.46
CA ASP A 72 11.95 -6.87 16.80
C ASP A 72 13.46 -6.58 16.84
N ARG A 73 14.09 -6.84 17.99
CA ARG A 73 15.54 -6.61 18.18
C ARG A 73 16.40 -7.57 17.36
N ASP A 74 15.87 -8.73 17.00
CA ASP A 74 16.55 -9.77 16.23
C ASP A 74 16.36 -9.55 14.71
N GLY A 75 15.59 -8.53 14.32
CA GLY A 75 15.29 -8.18 12.94
C GLY A 75 14.12 -8.96 12.34
N ASN A 76 13.37 -9.72 13.15
CA ASN A 76 12.20 -10.44 12.68
C ASN A 76 10.98 -9.49 12.60
N PRO A 77 10.12 -9.65 11.58
CA PRO A 77 8.92 -8.84 11.46
C PRO A 77 7.94 -9.12 12.60
N VAL A 78 7.45 -8.07 13.27
CA VAL A 78 6.44 -8.20 14.35
C VAL A 78 5.12 -8.75 13.82
N ASN A 79 4.84 -8.54 12.53
CA ASN A 79 3.76 -9.17 11.80
C ASN A 79 4.14 -9.26 10.31
N ALA A 80 4.55 -10.46 9.87
CA ALA A 80 5.02 -10.68 8.50
C ALA A 80 3.96 -10.36 7.44
N LYS A 81 2.70 -10.78 7.66
CA LYS A 81 1.59 -10.53 6.72
C LYS A 81 1.33 -9.04 6.54
N LEU A 82 1.32 -8.28 7.63
CA LEU A 82 1.12 -6.83 7.59
C LEU A 82 2.25 -6.15 6.82
N ILE A 83 3.50 -6.51 7.10
CA ILE A 83 4.66 -5.88 6.46
C ILE A 83 4.70 -6.21 4.97
N ASP A 84 4.41 -7.44 4.57
CA ASP A 84 4.32 -7.82 3.16
C ASP A 84 3.20 -7.07 2.44
N ALA A 85 2.04 -6.91 3.10
CA ALA A 85 0.95 -6.10 2.57
C ALA A 85 1.34 -4.62 2.43
N LEU A 86 2.03 -4.04 3.42
CA LEU A 86 2.52 -2.67 3.38
C LEU A 86 3.60 -2.45 2.32
N LYS A 87 4.49 -3.42 2.08
CA LYS A 87 5.46 -3.36 0.98
C LYS A 87 4.80 -3.37 -0.39
N ARG A 88 3.65 -4.05 -0.53
CA ARG A 88 2.90 -4.13 -1.79
C ARG A 88 1.98 -2.93 -2.02
N TYR A 89 1.36 -2.42 -0.96
CA TYR A 89 0.24 -1.48 -1.06
C TYR A 89 0.48 -0.14 -0.39
N GLU A 90 1.63 0.05 0.26
CA GLU A 90 2.06 1.23 1.04
C GLU A 90 1.20 1.51 2.29
N LYS A 91 -0.12 1.29 2.20
CA LYS A 91 -1.11 1.48 3.24
C LYS A 91 -2.04 0.29 3.33
N VAL A 92 -2.42 -0.05 4.55
CA VAL A 92 -3.25 -1.21 4.90
C VAL A 92 -4.35 -0.74 5.83
N ARG A 93 -5.61 -1.03 5.50
CA ARG A 93 -6.74 -0.75 6.39
C ARG A 93 -7.13 -2.01 7.15
N VAL A 94 -7.22 -1.90 8.47
CA VAL A 94 -7.60 -2.98 9.39
C VAL A 94 -8.60 -2.42 10.39
N GLY A 95 -9.87 -2.81 10.27
CA GLY A 95 -10.97 -2.22 11.05
C GLY A 95 -11.05 -0.69 10.87
N ASP A 96 -11.08 0.04 11.99
CA ASP A 96 -11.13 1.51 12.04
C ASP A 96 -9.74 2.17 11.85
N TYR A 97 -8.70 1.41 11.49
CA TYR A 97 -7.32 1.89 11.44
C TYR A 97 -6.73 1.84 10.02
N GLU A 98 -5.96 2.85 9.68
CA GLU A 98 -5.10 2.89 8.49
C GLU A 98 -3.64 2.83 8.94
N ILE A 99 -2.93 1.81 8.49
CA ILE A 99 -1.54 1.54 8.83
C ILE A 99 -0.67 1.81 7.62
N SER A 100 0.50 2.42 7.85
CA SER A 100 1.54 2.60 6.83
C SER A 100 2.92 2.33 7.39
N LEU A 101 3.92 2.12 6.53
CA LEU A 101 5.33 2.23 6.94
C LEU A 101 5.75 3.70 6.94
N GLY A 102 6.52 4.11 7.94
CA GLY A 102 6.97 5.48 8.10
C GLY A 102 8.38 5.62 8.67
N GLY A 103 9.04 6.72 8.30
CA GLY A 103 10.40 7.05 8.71
C GLY A 103 11.49 6.18 8.06
N ARG A 104 12.75 6.52 8.33
CA ARG A 104 13.92 5.79 7.81
C ARG A 104 14.12 4.41 8.45
N ASP A 105 13.48 4.18 9.60
CA ASP A 105 13.64 2.99 10.43
C ASP A 105 12.53 1.95 10.23
N GLY A 106 11.66 2.14 9.22
CA GLY A 106 10.56 1.21 8.93
C GLY A 106 9.57 1.05 10.09
N ARG A 107 9.16 2.16 10.73
CA ARG A 107 8.16 2.09 11.81
C ARG A 107 6.78 1.89 11.22
N LEU A 108 5.95 1.14 11.92
CA LEU A 108 4.51 1.11 11.65
C LEU A 108 3.89 2.38 12.20
N LEU A 109 3.14 3.08 11.37
CA LEU A 109 2.32 4.22 11.76
C LEU A 109 0.86 3.79 11.65
N ASN A 110 0.09 4.00 12.71
CA ASN A 110 -1.34 3.75 12.75
C ASN A 110 -2.06 5.08 12.92
N ARG A 111 -3.01 5.35 12.01
CA ARG A 111 -4.01 6.40 12.13
C ARG A 111 -5.39 5.77 12.32
N ARG A 112 -6.09 6.17 13.37
CA ARG A 112 -7.53 5.88 13.50
C ARG A 112 -8.31 6.74 12.50
N LEU A 113 -9.12 6.10 11.67
CA LEU A 113 -10.06 6.74 10.77
C LEU A 113 -11.23 7.26 11.63
N ALA A 114 -11.56 8.55 11.48
CA ALA A 114 -12.74 9.09 12.13
C ALA A 114 -13.98 8.40 11.53
N LYS A 115 -14.90 7.95 12.39
CA LYS A 115 -16.24 7.54 11.97
C LYS A 115 -17.07 8.75 11.58
#